data_AF-A0A8S2G3S9-F1
#
_entry.id   AF-A0A8S2G3S9-F1
#
_cell.length_a   1.000
_cell.length_b   1.000
_cell.length_c   1.000
_cell.angle_alpha   90.00
_cell.angle_beta   90.00
_cell.angle_gamma   90.00
#
_symmetry.space_group_name_H-M   'P 1'
#
loop_
_entity.id
_entity.type
_entity.pdbx_description
1 polymer ?
#
loop_
_entity_poly.entity_id
_entity_poly.type
_entity_poly.pdbx_seq_one_letter_code
_entity_poly.pdbx_strand_id
1 'polypeptide(L)'
;MVLKEFRDSQFLPTKIRTSISDFAVLITIIAMSGWDAYLGLATPKLLLPNEFKPTRPHDRGWFVPFYSGKNSVWTIPVAILPALIGTILIFMLSLTILFSSLLGLPWFVAATVLALSHVNALKLMSENTAPGEKPKFEGILEQRVSSLLMAILTGLSVFFTKILRFIPMPVLYGVFMFMGVSALRGMQ
;
A
#
# COMPACT_ATOMS: atom_id res chain seq x y z
N MET A 1 -3.12 14.21 10.33
CA MET A 1 -1.86 14.92 10.65
C MET A 1 -1.80 15.27 12.13
N VAL A 2 -2.78 16.01 12.66
CA VAL A 2 -2.87 16.33 14.10
C VAL A 2 -2.86 15.09 15.01
N LEU A 3 -3.60 14.02 14.68
CA LEU A 3 -3.63 12.77 15.48
C LEU A 3 -2.27 12.10 15.69
N LYS A 4 -1.30 12.30 14.80
CA LYS A 4 0.04 11.72 14.97
C LYS A 4 0.92 12.59 15.86
N GLU A 5 0.72 13.91 15.83
CA GLU A 5 1.38 14.90 16.69
C GLU A 5 0.89 14.81 18.14
N PHE A 6 -0.30 14.22 18.38
CA PHE A 6 -0.72 13.85 19.72
C PHE A 6 0.28 12.94 20.44
N ARG A 7 1.15 12.22 19.72
CA ARG A 7 2.22 11.39 20.31
C ARG A 7 3.20 12.17 21.20
N ASP A 8 3.33 13.47 20.98
CA ASP A 8 4.22 14.34 21.77
C ASP A 8 3.45 15.23 22.75
N SER A 9 2.11 15.11 22.78
CA SER A 9 1.26 15.90 23.66
C SER A 9 1.42 15.52 25.13
N GLN A 10 1.41 16.52 26.01
CA GLN A 10 1.53 16.38 27.46
C GLN A 10 0.19 16.12 28.17
N PHE A 11 -0.93 16.20 27.45
CA PHE A 11 -2.28 16.19 28.04
C PHE A 11 -2.88 14.79 28.25
N LEU A 12 -2.29 13.72 27.69
CA LEU A 12 -2.86 12.36 27.73
C LEU A 12 -1.87 11.32 28.32
N PRO A 13 -2.38 10.24 28.96
CA PRO A 13 -1.55 9.13 29.43
C PRO A 13 -0.79 8.46 28.27
N THR A 14 0.45 8.05 28.53
CA THR A 14 1.39 7.51 27.52
C THR A 14 0.77 6.38 26.70
N LYS A 15 0.06 5.44 27.34
CA LYS A 15 -0.58 4.30 26.65
C LYS A 15 -1.66 4.74 25.66
N ILE A 16 -2.52 5.68 26.04
CA ILE A 16 -3.63 6.18 25.20
C ILE A 16 -3.07 6.98 24.03
N ARG A 17 -2.11 7.85 24.31
CA ARG A 17 -1.41 8.68 23.33
C ARG A 17 -0.73 7.85 22.23
N THR A 18 0.02 6.82 22.63
CA THR A 18 0.72 5.94 21.68
C THR A 18 -0.27 5.14 20.85
N SER A 19 -1.32 4.58 21.47
CA SER A 19 -2.37 3.85 20.75
C SER A 19 -3.12 4.73 19.73
N ILE A 20 -3.49 5.97 20.09
CA ILE A 20 -4.17 6.89 19.17
C ILE A 20 -3.27 7.26 17.98
N SER A 21 -1.97 7.46 18.24
CA SER A 21 -1.00 7.78 17.18
C SER A 21 -0.78 6.61 16.21
N ASP A 22 -0.73 5.38 16.73
CA ASP A 22 -0.48 4.18 15.92
C ASP A 22 -1.68 3.85 15.02
N PHE A 23 -2.91 4.02 15.52
CA PHE A 23 -4.13 3.84 14.74
C PHE A 23 -4.61 5.11 14.02
N ALA A 24 -3.85 6.21 14.06
CA ALA A 24 -4.29 7.51 13.54
C ALA A 24 -4.77 7.45 12.08
N VAL A 25 -4.07 6.70 11.22
CA VAL A 25 -4.44 6.53 9.81
C VAL A 25 -5.77 5.78 9.69
N LEU A 26 -5.95 4.69 10.43
CA LEU A 26 -7.18 3.90 10.45
C LEU A 26 -8.37 4.73 10.96
N ILE A 27 -8.20 5.42 12.09
CA ILE A 27 -9.21 6.29 12.69
C ILE A 27 -9.60 7.40 11.70
N THR A 28 -8.63 7.99 11.00
CA THR A 28 -8.89 9.03 10.00
C THR A 28 -9.74 8.49 8.84
N ILE A 29 -9.41 7.30 8.32
CA ILE A 29 -10.18 6.68 7.22
C ILE A 29 -11.62 6.42 7.67
N ILE A 30 -11.82 5.84 8.85
CA ILE A 30 -13.16 5.53 9.38
C ILE A 30 -13.96 6.81 9.64
N ALA A 31 -13.37 7.79 10.31
CA ALA A 31 -14.05 9.05 10.66
C ALA A 31 -14.45 9.84 9.40
N MET A 32 -13.54 9.98 8.43
CA MET A 32 -13.81 10.74 7.21
C MET A 32 -14.77 10.01 6.27
N SER A 33 -14.70 8.67 6.19
CA SER A 33 -15.68 7.88 5.43
C SER A 33 -17.06 7.90 6.09
N GLY A 34 -17.11 7.87 7.43
CA GLY A 34 -18.36 8.00 8.19
C GLY A 34 -19.00 9.39 8.00
N TRP A 35 -18.17 10.45 7.97
CA TRP A 35 -18.64 11.80 7.70
C TRP A 35 -19.18 11.97 6.27
N ASP A 36 -18.47 11.43 5.27
CA ASP A 36 -18.95 11.40 3.88
C ASP A 36 -20.31 10.70 3.75
N ALA A 37 -20.49 9.59 4.47
CA ALA A 37 -21.75 8.86 4.48
C ALA A 37 -22.88 9.59 5.22
N TYR A 38 -22.57 10.30 6.30
CA TYR A 38 -23.53 11.13 7.01
C TYR A 38 -24.04 12.29 6.14
N LEU A 39 -23.13 12.94 5.41
CA LEU A 39 -23.48 14.05 4.51
C LEU A 39 -24.11 13.60 3.19
N GLY A 40 -24.02 12.31 2.84
CA GLY A 40 -24.64 11.76 1.63
C GLY A 40 -24.09 12.34 0.33
N LEU A 41 -22.83 12.81 0.32
CA LEU A 41 -22.22 13.45 -0.83
C LEU A 41 -21.95 12.44 -1.96
N ALA A 42 -22.12 12.88 -3.21
CA ALA A 42 -21.80 12.10 -4.41
C ALA A 42 -20.29 12.10 -4.68
N THR A 43 -19.51 11.56 -3.75
CA THR A 43 -18.05 11.45 -3.90
C THR A 43 -17.67 10.24 -4.75
N PRO A 44 -16.57 10.31 -5.52
CA PRO A 44 -16.04 9.13 -6.22
C PRO A 44 -15.53 8.14 -5.18
N LYS A 45 -16.20 6.98 -5.10
CA LYS A 45 -15.85 5.88 -4.19
C LYS A 45 -14.92 4.87 -4.87
N LEU A 46 -14.24 4.07 -4.06
CA LEU A 46 -13.29 3.08 -4.55
C LEU A 46 -13.97 2.05 -5.47
N LEU A 47 -13.52 1.99 -6.72
CA LEU A 47 -14.03 1.08 -7.75
C LEU A 47 -13.23 -0.22 -7.72
N LEU A 48 -13.71 -1.23 -6.99
CA LEU A 48 -13.13 -2.58 -7.06
C LEU A 48 -14.00 -3.51 -7.91
N PRO A 49 -13.38 -4.39 -8.72
CA PRO A 49 -14.09 -5.46 -9.39
C PRO A 49 -14.62 -6.46 -8.35
N ASN A 50 -15.87 -6.90 -8.52
CA ASN A 50 -16.48 -7.91 -7.63
C ASN A 50 -16.05 -9.34 -7.95
N GLU A 51 -15.34 -9.55 -9.06
CA GLU A 51 -14.98 -10.87 -9.59
C GLU A 51 -13.53 -10.84 -10.10
N PHE A 52 -12.79 -11.93 -9.87
CA PHE A 52 -11.47 -12.12 -10.46
C PHE A 52 -11.62 -12.45 -11.95
N LYS A 53 -11.21 -11.50 -12.80
CA LYS A 53 -11.21 -11.67 -14.26
C LYS A 53 -9.81 -11.43 -14.81
N PRO A 54 -9.42 -12.15 -15.88
CA PRO A 54 -8.17 -11.88 -16.57
C PRO A 54 -8.22 -10.49 -17.22
N THR A 55 -7.06 -9.89 -17.48
CA THR A 55 -6.91 -8.52 -18.01
C THR A 55 -7.72 -8.26 -19.29
N ARG A 56 -8.04 -9.30 -20.07
CA ARG A 56 -8.91 -9.24 -21.26
C ARG A 56 -9.89 -10.42 -21.25
N PRO A 57 -11.07 -10.29 -20.61
CA PRO A 57 -11.99 -11.42 -20.40
C PRO A 57 -12.51 -12.07 -21.68
N HIS A 58 -12.66 -11.30 -22.76
CA HIS A 58 -13.25 -11.79 -24.02
C HIS A 58 -12.24 -12.41 -24.99
N ASP A 59 -10.95 -12.10 -24.85
CA ASP A 59 -9.92 -12.44 -25.84
C ASP A 59 -8.75 -13.26 -25.26
N ARG A 60 -8.61 -13.35 -23.93
CA ARG A 60 -7.42 -13.90 -23.26
C ARG A 60 -7.79 -14.71 -22.03
N GLY A 61 -7.20 -15.91 -21.91
CA GLY A 61 -7.19 -16.66 -20.65
C GLY A 61 -6.19 -16.11 -19.63
N TRP A 62 -6.02 -16.84 -18.53
CA TRP A 62 -5.03 -16.50 -17.48
C TRP A 62 -3.57 -16.69 -17.94
N PHE A 63 -3.33 -17.58 -18.89
CA PHE A 63 -2.01 -17.78 -19.48
C PHE A 63 -1.88 -16.96 -20.76
N VAL A 64 -0.73 -16.32 -20.91
CA VAL A 64 -0.39 -15.55 -22.10
C VAL A 64 0.13 -16.51 -23.16
N PRO A 65 -0.53 -16.64 -24.33
CA PRO A 65 0.04 -17.41 -25.42
C PRO A 65 1.29 -16.69 -25.94
N PHE A 66 2.39 -17.41 -26.08
CA PHE A 66 3.66 -16.88 -26.63
C PHE A 66 3.49 -16.33 -28.05
N TYR A 67 2.59 -16.96 -28.82
CA TYR A 67 2.19 -16.49 -30.12
C TYR A 67 0.65 -16.40 -30.16
N SER A 68 0.15 -15.18 -30.29
CA SER A 68 -1.26 -14.94 -30.56
C SER A 68 -1.36 -14.53 -32.03
N GLY A 69 -2.17 -15.21 -32.83
CA GLY A 69 -2.29 -14.95 -34.28
C GLY A 69 -2.71 -13.51 -34.67
N LYS A 70 -3.00 -12.66 -33.69
CA LYS A 70 -3.26 -11.22 -33.82
C LYS A 70 -1.98 -10.35 -33.81
N ASN A 71 -0.83 -10.87 -33.34
CA ASN A 71 0.44 -10.13 -33.25
C ASN A 71 1.41 -10.53 -34.37
N SER A 72 2.00 -9.54 -35.04
CA SER A 72 3.06 -9.75 -36.03
C SER A 72 4.35 -10.26 -35.36
N VAL A 73 5.03 -11.23 -35.99
CA VAL A 73 6.26 -11.87 -35.47
C VAL A 73 7.37 -10.86 -35.15
N TRP A 74 7.40 -9.72 -35.86
CA TRP A 74 8.33 -8.61 -35.63
C TRP A 74 8.24 -7.97 -34.24
N THR A 75 7.13 -8.15 -33.54
CA THR A 75 6.95 -7.61 -32.17
C THR A 75 7.79 -8.36 -31.13
N ILE A 76 8.15 -9.62 -31.37
CA ILE A 76 8.97 -10.44 -30.46
C ILE A 76 10.39 -9.87 -30.31
N PRO A 77 11.18 -9.65 -31.39
CA PRO A 77 12.51 -9.08 -31.25
C PRO A 77 12.49 -7.62 -30.75
N VAL A 78 11.48 -6.83 -31.11
CA VAL A 78 11.33 -5.44 -30.63
C VAL A 78 11.08 -5.41 -29.11
N ALA A 79 10.36 -6.39 -28.56
CA ALA A 79 10.11 -6.49 -27.12
C ALA A 79 11.35 -6.83 -26.28
N ILE A 80 12.43 -7.34 -26.89
CA ILE A 80 13.69 -7.65 -26.19
C ILE A 80 14.34 -6.38 -25.64
N LEU A 81 14.30 -5.28 -26.40
CA LEU A 81 14.92 -4.01 -26.01
C LEU A 81 14.31 -3.39 -24.72
N PRO A 82 12.99 -3.19 -24.60
CA PRO A 82 12.38 -2.71 -23.36
C PRO A 82 12.46 -3.75 -22.23
N ALA A 83 12.47 -5.05 -22.54
CA ALA A 83 12.65 -6.11 -21.54
C ALA A 83 14.04 -6.05 -20.90
N LEU A 84 15.11 -5.87 -21.70
CA LEU A 84 16.48 -5.73 -21.18
C LEU A 84 16.60 -4.51 -20.26
N ILE A 85 16.07 -3.36 -20.66
CA ILE A 85 16.05 -2.15 -19.82
C ILE A 85 15.31 -2.43 -18.50
N GLY A 86 14.14 -3.08 -18.55
CA GLY A 86 13.38 -3.44 -17.36
C GLY A 86 14.10 -4.42 -16.43
N THR A 87 14.80 -5.42 -16.98
CA THR A 87 15.54 -6.41 -16.18
C THR A 87 16.72 -5.82 -15.42
N ILE A 88 17.39 -4.80 -15.97
CA ILE A 88 18.51 -4.12 -15.30
C ILE A 88 18.03 -3.41 -14.02
N LEU A 89 16.86 -2.76 -14.07
CA LEU A 89 16.27 -2.08 -12.91
C LEU A 89 15.79 -3.07 -11.84
N ILE A 90 15.44 -4.29 -12.23
CA ILE A 90 14.71 -5.25 -11.39
C ILE A 90 15.50 -6.58 -11.24
N PHE A 91 16.83 -6.50 -11.25
CA PHE A 91 17.75 -7.65 -11.23
C PHE A 91 17.43 -8.65 -10.08
N MET A 92 17.06 -8.14 -8.91
CA MET A 92 16.73 -8.92 -7.71
C MET A 92 15.37 -9.66 -7.78
N LEU A 93 14.46 -9.31 -8.71
CA LEU A 93 13.13 -9.94 -8.81
C LEU A 93 12.97 -10.76 -10.09
N SER A 94 14.08 -11.13 -10.75
CA SER A 94 14.10 -11.84 -12.03
C SER A 94 13.19 -13.09 -12.08
N LEU A 95 13.10 -13.85 -10.99
CA LEU A 95 12.20 -15.02 -10.88
C LEU A 95 10.71 -14.62 -10.90
N THR A 96 10.34 -13.54 -10.22
CA THR A 96 8.96 -13.03 -10.14
C THR A 96 8.52 -12.41 -11.46
N ILE A 97 9.46 -11.77 -12.19
CA ILE A 97 9.21 -11.23 -13.53
C ILE A 97 8.86 -12.37 -14.50
N LEU A 98 9.60 -13.47 -14.45
CA LEU A 98 9.32 -14.63 -15.31
C LEU A 98 7.91 -15.20 -15.06
N PHE A 99 7.54 -15.37 -13.78
CA PHE A 99 6.21 -15.88 -13.42
C PHE A 99 5.06 -14.90 -13.78
N SER A 100 5.23 -13.60 -13.50
CA SER A 100 4.21 -12.59 -13.83
C SER A 100 4.06 -12.37 -15.34
N SER A 101 5.14 -12.54 -16.12
CA SER A 101 5.11 -12.49 -17.58
C SER A 101 4.28 -13.62 -18.19
N LEU A 102 4.37 -14.85 -17.65
CA LEU A 102 3.58 -16.00 -18.10
C LEU A 102 2.07 -15.85 -17.83
N LEU A 103 1.71 -15.17 -16.75
CA LEU A 103 0.32 -14.89 -16.36
C LEU A 103 -0.21 -13.55 -16.93
N GLY A 104 0.66 -12.74 -17.52
CA GLY A 104 0.29 -11.43 -18.09
C GLY A 104 -0.12 -10.40 -17.05
N LEU A 105 0.36 -10.58 -15.81
CA LEU A 105 0.17 -9.68 -14.69
C LEU A 105 1.22 -8.55 -14.75
N PRO A 106 0.91 -7.34 -14.25
CA PRO A 106 1.90 -6.27 -14.12
C PRO A 106 3.12 -6.71 -13.30
N TRP A 107 4.31 -6.23 -13.67
CA TRP A 107 5.53 -6.50 -12.90
C TRP A 107 5.50 -5.79 -11.53
N PHE A 108 5.91 -6.51 -10.49
CA PHE A 108 5.98 -5.96 -9.13
C PHE A 108 7.30 -5.19 -8.95
N VAL A 109 7.19 -3.96 -8.46
CA VAL A 109 8.34 -3.10 -8.10
C VAL A 109 8.28 -2.81 -6.61
N ALA A 110 9.44 -2.75 -5.95
CA ALA A 110 9.52 -2.40 -4.54
C ALA A 110 9.00 -0.96 -4.32
N ALA A 111 7.93 -0.82 -3.53
CA ALA A 111 7.34 0.47 -3.20
C ALA A 111 8.07 1.11 -2.00
N THR A 112 9.00 2.03 -2.25
CA THR A 112 9.86 2.65 -1.23
C THR A 112 9.09 3.40 -0.15
N VAL A 113 8.11 4.23 -0.53
CA VAL A 113 7.27 4.99 0.42
C VAL A 113 6.44 4.07 1.31
N LEU A 114 5.89 2.99 0.75
CA LEU A 114 5.11 2.00 1.49
C LEU A 114 6.01 1.21 2.45
N ALA A 115 7.18 0.78 1.99
CA ALA A 115 8.17 0.10 2.82
C ALA A 115 8.61 0.98 3.99
N LEU A 116 8.91 2.27 3.75
CA LEU A 116 9.28 3.21 4.80
C LEU A 116 8.13 3.48 5.78
N SER A 117 6.89 3.58 5.29
CA SER A 117 5.72 3.71 6.16
C SER A 117 5.51 2.47 7.03
N HIS A 118 5.71 1.27 6.49
CA HIS A 118 5.63 0.02 7.24
C HIS A 118 6.74 -0.09 8.29
N VAL A 119 7.99 0.27 7.94
CA VAL A 119 9.10 0.33 8.90
C VAL A 119 8.84 1.38 9.98
N ASN A 120 8.31 2.55 9.61
CA ASN A 120 7.96 3.60 10.58
C ASN A 120 6.84 3.17 11.55
N ALA A 121 5.93 2.29 11.13
CA ALA A 121 4.93 1.70 12.02
C ALA A 121 5.52 0.68 13.00
N LEU A 122 6.74 0.17 12.73
CA LEU A 122 7.44 -0.83 13.53
C LEU A 122 8.57 -0.26 14.40
N LYS A 123 8.79 1.05 14.34
CA LYS A 123 9.77 1.73 15.17
C LYS A 123 9.30 1.78 16.63
N LEU A 124 10.09 1.19 17.51
CA LEU A 124 9.93 1.30 18.95
C LEU A 124 10.61 2.57 19.44
N MET A 125 9.80 3.38 20.12
CA MET A 125 10.23 4.57 20.81
C MET A 125 10.17 4.29 22.31
N SER A 126 11.23 4.65 23.03
CA SER A 126 11.38 4.45 24.46
C SER A 126 10.22 5.05 25.23
N GLU A 127 9.68 4.28 26.15
CA GLU A 127 8.64 4.73 27.08
C GLU A 127 9.32 5.58 28.18
N ASN A 128 9.57 6.85 27.89
CA ASN A 128 10.15 7.75 28.89
C ASN A 128 9.22 7.86 30.11
N THR A 129 9.70 7.45 31.28
CA THR A 129 8.97 7.53 32.55
C THR A 129 8.84 8.98 33.05
N ALA A 130 9.67 9.91 32.56
CA ALA A 130 9.67 11.32 32.96
C ALA A 130 8.89 12.21 31.97
N PRO A 131 7.89 12.99 32.43
CA PRO A 131 7.12 13.89 31.56
C PRO A 131 8.02 14.99 30.96
N GLY A 132 8.16 14.99 29.63
CA GLY A 132 8.90 16.02 28.87
C GLY A 132 10.19 15.52 28.21
N GLU A 133 10.66 14.31 28.51
CA GLU A 133 11.80 13.75 27.80
C GLU A 133 11.38 13.28 26.39
N LYS A 134 12.17 13.62 25.36
CA LYS A 134 11.86 13.24 23.98
C LYS A 134 12.04 11.73 23.79
N PRO A 135 11.12 11.04 23.10
CA PRO A 135 11.19 9.60 22.91
C PRO A 135 12.53 9.18 22.28
N LYS A 136 13.28 8.31 22.97
CA LYS A 136 14.55 7.77 22.47
C LYS A 136 14.28 6.57 21.55
N PHE A 137 14.96 6.47 20.42
CA PHE A 137 14.82 5.33 19.51
C PHE A 137 15.46 4.07 20.12
N GLU A 138 14.69 3.01 20.36
CA GLU A 138 15.20 1.75 20.94
C GLU A 138 15.45 0.68 19.88
N GLY A 139 14.67 0.65 18.80
CA GLY A 139 14.86 -0.32 17.72
C GLY A 139 13.68 -0.43 16.76
N ILE A 140 13.77 -1.37 15.81
CA ILE A 140 12.69 -1.72 14.88
C ILE A 140 12.31 -3.17 15.13
N LEU A 141 11.01 -3.44 15.24
CA LEU A 141 10.51 -4.81 15.28
C LEU A 141 10.56 -5.44 13.89
N GLU A 142 11.38 -6.46 13.73
CA GLU A 142 11.39 -7.27 12.51
C GLU A 142 10.31 -8.34 12.60
N GLN A 143 9.28 -8.23 11.75
CA GLN A 143 8.23 -9.22 11.66
C GLN A 143 7.95 -9.62 10.22
N ARG A 144 7.77 -10.94 10.02
CA ARG A 144 7.35 -11.53 8.73
C ARG A 144 5.83 -11.68 8.62
N VAL A 145 5.13 -11.62 9.75
CA VAL A 145 3.68 -11.86 9.84
C VAL A 145 2.90 -10.69 9.24
N SER A 146 3.31 -9.45 9.49
CA SER A 146 2.61 -8.28 8.94
C SER A 146 2.64 -8.24 7.42
N SER A 147 3.77 -8.52 6.79
CA SER A 147 3.89 -8.54 5.33
C SER A 147 3.08 -9.68 4.70
N LEU A 148 3.10 -10.87 5.31
CA LEU A 148 2.27 -11.99 4.89
C LEU A 148 0.77 -11.67 5.02
N LEU A 149 0.37 -11.11 6.15
CA LEU A 149 -1.03 -10.76 6.43
C LEU A 149 -1.52 -9.65 5.49
N MET A 150 -0.71 -8.64 5.20
CA MET A 150 -1.02 -7.62 4.20
C MET A 150 -1.20 -8.23 2.80
N ALA A 151 -0.35 -9.18 2.41
CA ALA A 151 -0.46 -9.86 1.12
C ALA A 151 -1.74 -10.71 1.04
N ILE A 152 -2.06 -11.48 2.09
CA ILE A 152 -3.27 -12.29 2.18
C ILE A 152 -4.52 -11.41 2.16
N LEU A 153 -4.56 -10.34 2.97
CA LEU A 153 -5.69 -9.39 3.00
C LEU A 153 -5.90 -8.69 1.66
N THR A 154 -4.82 -8.34 0.96
CA THR A 154 -4.92 -7.76 -0.39
C THR A 154 -5.51 -8.78 -1.37
N GLY A 155 -5.10 -10.04 -1.30
CA GLY A 155 -5.70 -11.12 -2.09
C GLY A 155 -7.18 -11.37 -1.76
N LEU A 156 -7.55 -11.31 -0.48
CA LEU A 156 -8.93 -11.48 -0.03
C LEU A 156 -9.81 -10.23 -0.20
N SER A 157 -9.24 -9.09 -0.61
CA SER A 157 -9.96 -7.81 -0.71
C SER A 157 -11.18 -7.86 -1.62
N VAL A 158 -11.17 -8.74 -2.63
CA VAL A 158 -12.30 -8.95 -3.56
C VAL A 158 -13.55 -9.45 -2.84
N PHE A 159 -13.42 -10.27 -1.79
CA PHE A 159 -14.55 -10.72 -0.98
C PHE A 159 -15.18 -9.61 -0.13
N PHE A 160 -14.36 -8.65 0.31
CA PHE A 160 -14.79 -7.52 1.15
C PHE A 160 -15.14 -6.26 0.33
N THR A 161 -15.25 -6.36 -0.99
CA THR A 161 -15.52 -5.23 -1.90
C THR A 161 -16.71 -4.38 -1.48
N LYS A 162 -17.78 -4.98 -0.91
CA LYS A 162 -18.95 -4.25 -0.40
C LYS A 162 -18.60 -3.23 0.68
N ILE A 163 -17.65 -3.57 1.55
CA ILE A 163 -17.18 -2.71 2.64
C ILE A 163 -16.17 -1.68 2.10
N LEU A 164 -15.23 -2.13 1.25
CA LEU A 164 -14.19 -1.25 0.71
C LEU A 164 -14.75 -0.15 -0.20
N ARG A 165 -15.87 -0.41 -0.90
CA ARG A 165 -16.56 0.60 -1.72
C ARG A 165 -17.15 1.75 -0.90
N PHE A 166 -17.22 1.64 0.42
CA PHE A 166 -17.66 2.75 1.27
C PHE A 166 -16.62 3.87 1.37
N ILE A 167 -15.35 3.56 1.08
CA ILE A 167 -14.24 4.51 1.25
C ILE A 167 -14.20 5.48 0.05
N PRO A 168 -14.28 6.80 0.28
CA PRO A 168 -14.20 7.81 -0.77
C PRO A 168 -12.75 8.08 -1.20
N MET A 169 -12.52 8.30 -2.49
CA MET A 169 -11.19 8.55 -3.06
C MET A 169 -10.48 9.79 -2.47
N PRO A 170 -11.16 10.91 -2.16
CA PRO A 170 -10.53 12.07 -1.51
C PRO A 170 -9.80 11.72 -0.20
N VAL A 171 -10.34 10.78 0.58
CA VAL A 171 -9.71 10.34 1.84
C VAL A 171 -8.43 9.57 1.56
N LEU A 172 -8.43 8.70 0.55
CA LEU A 172 -7.24 7.96 0.13
C LEU A 172 -6.14 8.91 -0.36
N TYR A 173 -6.47 9.94 -1.14
CA TYR A 173 -5.49 10.96 -1.56
C TYR A 173 -4.88 11.69 -0.37
N GLY A 174 -5.67 12.04 0.65
CA GLY A 174 -5.15 12.63 1.88
C GLY A 174 -4.18 11.71 2.63
N VAL A 175 -4.49 10.41 2.71
CA VAL A 175 -3.60 9.40 3.31
C VAL A 175 -2.32 9.23 2.50
N PHE A 176 -2.39 9.17 1.17
CA PHE A 176 -1.21 9.11 0.30
C PHE A 176 -0.31 10.33 0.43
N MET A 177 -0.89 11.53 0.46
CA MET A 177 -0.15 12.77 0.68
C MET A 177 0.57 12.75 2.03
N PHE A 178 -0.09 12.27 3.09
CA PHE A 178 0.52 12.12 4.40
C PHE A 178 1.68 11.13 4.43
N MET A 179 1.53 9.96 3.79
CA MET A 179 2.62 8.98 3.68
C MET A 179 3.81 9.56 2.90
N GLY A 180 3.56 10.30 1.82
CA GLY A 180 4.59 10.99 1.04
C GLY A 180 5.39 12.00 1.88
N VAL A 181 4.69 12.91 2.58
CA VAL A 181 5.35 13.90 3.46
C VAL A 181 6.11 13.22 4.60
N SER A 182 5.54 12.16 5.20
CA SER A 182 6.21 11.42 6.28
C SER A 182 7.47 10.70 5.81
N ALA A 183 7.51 10.24 4.55
CA ALA A 183 8.69 9.61 3.97
C ALA A 183 9.85 10.62 3.82
N LEU A 184 9.54 11.86 3.44
CA LEU A 184 10.55 12.92 3.29
C LEU A 184 11.21 13.32 4.61
N ARG A 185 10.45 13.32 5.71
CA ARG A 185 10.97 13.68 7.05
C ARG A 185 12.04 12.73 7.60
N GLY A 186 12.19 11.54 7.01
CA GLY A 186 13.18 10.54 7.43
C GLY A 186 14.49 10.58 6.63
N MET A 187 14.63 11.47 5.64
CA MET A 187 15.80 11.53 4.74
C MET A 187 16.84 12.57 5.17
N GLN A 188 17.23 12.56 6.45
CA GLN A 188 18.19 13.50 7.02
C GLN A 188 19.43 12.77 7.56
#